data_AF-A0A455WC68-F1
#
_entry.id   AF-A0A455WC68-F1
#
_cell.length_a   1.000
_cell.length_b   1.000
_cell.length_c   1.000
_cell.angle_alpha   90.00
_cell.angle_beta   90.00
_cell.angle_gamma   90.00
#
_symmetry.space_group_name_H-M   'P 1'
#
loop_
_entity.id
_entity.type
_entity.pdbx_description
1 polymer ?
#
loop_
_entity_poly.entity_id
_entity_poly.type
_entity_poly.pdbx_seq_one_letter_code
_entity_poly.pdbx_strand_id
1 'polypeptide(L)'
;MNLDIPGKFAPIVHQAQQVAREVFRPISRHYDRAEHAYPKELDMFASIMDGMNDGAADGGAGAGRLARSAGDTGTGNQNGTNMKTVLGLTELCWGDVGLALSIPRQGLGNSAIAAVANEQQLQRFGKTWAAMAITEPGVGSDSAAIRTTATKDGDHYIINGEKIY
;
A
#
# COMPACT_ATOMS: atom_id res chain seq x y z
N MET A 1 7.58 29.89 6.36
CA MET A 1 7.30 28.46 6.07
C MET A 1 8.34 28.01 5.07
N ASN A 2 9.11 26.95 5.35
CA ASN A 2 10.05 26.37 4.40
C ASN A 2 9.35 25.21 3.68
N LEU A 3 9.29 25.27 2.35
CA LEU A 3 8.63 24.28 1.49
C LEU A 3 9.64 23.36 0.77
N ASP A 4 10.94 23.57 0.97
CA ASP A 4 11.97 22.75 0.36
C ASP A 4 11.98 21.34 0.95
N ILE A 5 12.21 20.36 0.09
CA ILE A 5 12.40 18.97 0.51
C ILE A 5 13.72 18.87 1.29
N PRO A 6 13.71 18.43 2.55
CA PRO A 6 14.94 18.22 3.31
C PRO A 6 15.89 17.26 2.57
N GLY A 7 17.17 17.62 2.45
CA GLY A 7 18.17 16.84 1.70
C GLY A 7 18.31 15.38 2.16
N LYS A 8 17.95 15.07 3.42
CA LYS A 8 17.89 13.69 3.94
C LYS A 8 16.91 12.79 3.18
N PHE A 9 15.98 13.33 2.40
CA PHE A 9 15.04 12.58 1.57
C PHE A 9 15.47 12.47 0.10
N ALA A 10 16.56 13.13 -0.33
CA ALA A 10 17.05 13.02 -1.69
C ALA A 10 17.29 11.55 -2.13
N PRO A 11 17.84 10.65 -1.29
CA PRO A 11 18.03 9.25 -1.68
C PRO A 11 16.72 8.52 -2.00
N ILE A 12 15.67 8.69 -1.19
CA ILE A 12 14.37 8.01 -1.44
C ILE A 12 13.69 8.56 -2.69
N VAL A 13 13.77 9.88 -2.92
CA VAL A 13 13.25 10.52 -4.14
C VAL A 13 13.97 9.98 -5.37
N HIS A 14 15.31 9.97 -5.37
CA HIS A 14 16.09 9.47 -6.51
C HIS A 14 15.81 7.99 -6.79
N GLN A 15 15.74 7.16 -5.75
CA GLN A 15 15.46 5.73 -5.90
C GLN A 15 14.06 5.49 -6.49
N ALA A 16 13.03 6.18 -5.96
CA ALA A 16 11.67 6.07 -6.47
C ALA A 16 11.57 6.58 -7.92
N GLN A 17 12.28 7.65 -8.26
CA GLN A 17 12.37 8.18 -9.61
C GLN A 17 13.03 7.19 -10.58
N GLN A 18 14.08 6.47 -10.15
CA GLN A 18 14.68 5.40 -10.95
C GLN A 18 13.69 4.27 -11.23
N VAL A 19 12.95 3.81 -10.22
CA VAL A 19 11.90 2.80 -10.42
C VAL A 19 10.85 3.30 -11.40
N ALA A 20 10.38 4.54 -11.22
CA ALA A 20 9.40 5.14 -12.10
C ALA A 20 9.87 5.15 -13.57
N ARG A 21 11.11 5.57 -13.83
CA ARG A 21 11.68 5.68 -15.18
C ARG A 21 12.03 4.34 -15.81
N GLU A 22 12.65 3.45 -15.05
CA GLU A 22 13.25 2.22 -15.59
C GLU A 22 12.32 1.00 -15.49
N VAL A 23 11.33 1.03 -14.60
CA VAL A 23 10.39 -0.08 -14.40
C VAL A 23 8.98 0.29 -14.85
N PHE A 24 8.43 1.41 -14.38
CA PHE A 24 7.00 1.71 -14.64
C PHE A 24 6.76 2.26 -16.04
N ARG A 25 7.50 3.31 -16.44
CA ARG A 25 7.32 3.96 -17.74
C ARG A 25 7.43 3.00 -18.93
N PRO A 26 8.37 2.02 -18.96
CA PRO A 26 8.48 1.09 -20.09
C PRO A 26 7.27 0.16 -20.25
N ILE A 27 6.61 -0.22 -19.14
CA ILE A 27 5.51 -1.20 -19.17
C ILE A 27 4.12 -0.54 -19.08
N SER A 28 4.03 0.72 -18.67
CA SER A 28 2.76 1.46 -18.47
C SER A 28 1.83 1.36 -19.68
N ARG A 29 2.30 1.71 -20.90
CA ARG A 29 1.45 1.66 -22.11
C ARG A 29 1.04 0.24 -22.51
N HIS A 30 1.83 -0.77 -22.16
CA HIS A 30 1.46 -2.15 -22.41
C HIS A 30 0.24 -2.54 -21.56
N TYR A 31 0.30 -2.30 -20.25
CA TYR A 31 -0.76 -2.66 -19.30
C TYR A 31 -1.99 -1.74 -19.40
N ASP A 32 -1.82 -0.49 -19.83
CA ASP A 32 -2.93 0.41 -20.18
C ASP A 32 -3.76 -0.14 -21.36
N ARG A 33 -3.11 -0.75 -22.35
CA ARG A 33 -3.81 -1.37 -23.50
C ARG A 33 -4.32 -2.77 -23.20
N ALA A 34 -3.57 -3.51 -22.39
CA ALA A 34 -3.90 -4.87 -21.99
C ALA A 34 -4.72 -4.83 -20.70
N GLU A 35 -5.93 -4.23 -20.78
CA GLU A 35 -6.84 -4.17 -19.64
C GLU A 35 -6.96 -5.54 -18.96
N HIS A 36 -6.94 -5.54 -17.62
CA HIS A 36 -6.98 -6.74 -16.77
C HIS A 36 -5.77 -7.68 -16.83
N ALA A 37 -4.72 -7.35 -17.59
CA ALA A 37 -3.47 -8.12 -17.54
C ALA A 37 -2.70 -7.84 -16.25
N TYR A 38 -2.23 -8.90 -15.60
CA TYR A 38 -1.44 -8.80 -14.37
C TYR A 38 0.02 -8.41 -14.66
N PRO A 39 0.57 -7.37 -14.00
CA PRO A 39 1.92 -6.89 -14.23
C PRO A 39 3.00 -7.76 -13.56
N LYS A 40 3.41 -8.83 -14.24
CA LYS A 40 4.36 -9.83 -13.73
C LYS A 40 5.72 -9.24 -13.35
N GLU A 41 6.14 -8.18 -14.01
CA GLU A 41 7.38 -7.46 -13.70
C GLU A 41 7.38 -6.90 -12.26
N LEU A 42 6.20 -6.59 -11.72
CA LEU A 42 6.06 -6.09 -10.35
C LEU A 42 6.30 -7.18 -9.31
N ASP A 43 6.15 -8.47 -9.64
CA ASP A 43 6.52 -9.56 -8.72
C ASP A 43 8.04 -9.60 -8.50
N MET A 44 8.81 -9.49 -9.59
CA MET A 44 10.26 -9.44 -9.53
C MET A 44 10.70 -8.21 -8.73
N PHE A 45 10.13 -7.04 -9.03
CA PHE A 45 10.41 -5.82 -8.29
C PHE A 45 10.09 -5.96 -6.79
N ALA A 46 8.92 -6.50 -6.44
CA ALA A 46 8.52 -6.71 -5.05
C ALA A 46 9.43 -7.70 -4.32
N SER A 47 9.95 -8.74 -5.00
CA SER A 47 10.90 -9.69 -4.42
C SER A 47 12.26 -9.04 -4.12
N ILE A 48 12.72 -8.11 -4.97
CA ILE A 48 13.94 -7.34 -4.74
C ILE A 48 13.75 -6.40 -3.55
N MET A 49 12.61 -5.70 -3.48
CA MET A 49 12.30 -4.82 -2.36
C MET A 49 12.23 -5.56 -1.02
N ASP A 50 11.68 -6.78 -1.00
CA ASP A 50 11.67 -7.62 0.19
C ASP A 50 13.08 -7.95 0.67
N GLY A 51 13.93 -8.43 -0.24
CA GLY A 51 15.32 -8.75 0.09
C GLY A 51 16.10 -7.54 0.61
N MET A 52 15.82 -6.34 0.10
CA MET A 52 16.40 -5.09 0.60
C MET A 52 15.87 -4.70 1.99
N ASN A 53 14.59 -4.92 2.25
CA ASN A 53 13.94 -4.60 3.53
C ASN A 53 14.29 -5.58 4.65
N ASP A 54 14.54 -6.85 4.33
CA ASP A 54 14.99 -7.86 5.29
C ASP A 54 16.42 -7.58 5.81
N GLY A 55 17.22 -6.80 5.05
CA GLY A 55 18.56 -6.35 5.44
C GLY A 55 18.64 -4.95 6.06
N ALA A 56 17.57 -4.14 5.98
CA ALA A 56 17.55 -2.77 6.48
C ALA A 56 16.85 -2.68 7.85
N ALA A 57 17.56 -2.21 8.87
CA ALA A 57 16.99 -1.92 10.19
C ALA A 57 15.83 -0.89 10.13
N ASP A 58 15.89 0.02 9.15
CA ASP A 58 14.88 1.05 8.89
C ASP A 58 14.01 0.62 7.70
N GLY A 59 12.97 -0.17 8.00
CA GLY A 59 12.12 -0.84 7.00
C GLY A 59 11.50 0.11 5.98
N GLY A 60 11.39 -0.37 4.74
CA GLY A 60 11.00 0.42 3.57
C GLY A 60 9.58 0.97 3.56
N ALA A 61 9.30 1.72 2.48
CA ALA A 61 8.10 2.52 2.25
C ALA A 61 6.85 1.70 1.88
N GLY A 62 6.54 0.67 2.67
CA GLY A 62 5.37 -0.19 2.47
C GLY A 62 4.42 -0.20 3.67
N ALA A 63 3.17 -0.60 3.41
CA ALA A 63 2.10 -0.75 4.41
C ALA A 63 2.48 -1.63 5.62
N GLY A 64 3.49 -2.48 5.46
CA GLY A 64 3.97 -3.44 6.47
C GLY A 64 4.54 -2.84 7.76
N ARG A 65 4.73 -1.51 7.86
CA ARG A 65 5.19 -0.86 9.11
C ARG A 65 4.38 0.38 9.51
N LEU A 66 3.05 0.35 9.34
CA LEU A 66 2.16 1.20 10.16
C LEU A 66 2.20 0.81 11.66
N ALA A 67 2.95 -0.23 12.02
CA ALA A 67 3.31 -0.54 13.39
C ALA A 67 4.07 0.64 14.02
N ARG A 68 3.32 1.40 14.82
CA ARG A 68 3.72 2.50 15.71
C ARG A 68 5.23 2.52 16.00
N SER A 69 5.97 3.41 15.34
CA SER A 69 7.19 3.92 15.96
C SER A 69 6.77 4.60 17.26
N ALA A 70 7.30 4.17 18.40
CA ALA A 70 7.17 4.92 19.64
C ALA A 70 7.67 6.34 19.38
N GLY A 71 6.72 7.27 19.26
CA GLY A 71 7.02 8.64 18.83
C GLY A 71 7.78 9.37 19.93
N ASP A 72 8.94 9.90 19.56
CA ASP A 72 9.59 10.97 20.30
C ASP A 72 8.61 12.14 20.45
N THR A 73 8.32 12.54 21.69
CA THR A 73 7.33 13.58 22.05
C THR A 73 7.87 15.00 21.87
N GLY A 74 8.99 15.15 21.17
CA GLY A 74 9.59 16.45 20.85
C GLY A 74 8.64 17.36 20.07
N THR A 75 8.54 18.63 20.50
CA THR A 75 7.69 19.69 19.94
C THR A 75 8.17 20.26 18.59
N GLY A 76 8.95 19.50 17.82
CA GLY A 76 9.54 19.92 16.54
C GLY A 76 8.83 19.34 15.31
N ASN A 77 9.21 19.83 14.11
CA ASN A 77 8.74 19.27 12.84
C ASN A 77 9.30 17.85 12.64
N GLN A 78 8.47 16.84 12.91
CA GLN A 78 8.81 15.43 12.73
C GLN A 78 8.60 15.00 11.27
N ASN A 79 9.46 15.51 10.38
CA ASN A 79 9.60 15.01 9.01
C ASN A 79 10.17 13.58 9.04
N GLY A 80 9.28 12.60 9.26
CA GLY A 80 9.59 11.18 9.45
C GLY A 80 8.99 10.28 8.37
N THR A 81 8.42 9.14 8.77
CA THR A 81 7.93 8.09 7.86
C THR A 81 6.88 8.60 6.87
N ASN A 82 5.90 9.39 7.32
CA ASN A 82 4.85 9.91 6.44
C ASN A 82 5.42 10.75 5.29
N MET A 83 6.41 11.59 5.55
CA MET A 83 7.06 12.41 4.51
C MET A 83 7.85 11.53 3.54
N LYS A 84 8.59 10.52 4.03
CA LYS A 84 9.28 9.54 3.17
C LYS A 84 8.29 8.84 2.22
N THR A 85 7.14 8.39 2.76
CA THR A 85 6.11 7.71 1.97
C THR A 85 5.49 8.63 0.92
N VAL A 86 5.12 9.86 1.28
CA VAL A 86 4.54 10.82 0.32
C VAL A 86 5.52 11.14 -0.80
N LEU A 87 6.78 11.44 -0.48
CA LEU A 87 7.80 11.76 -1.48
C LEU A 87 8.08 10.58 -2.41
N GLY A 88 8.27 9.37 -1.86
CA GLY A 88 8.49 8.17 -2.66
C GLY A 88 7.29 7.85 -3.56
N LEU A 89 6.08 7.89 -3.01
CA LEU A 89 4.87 7.61 -3.78
C LEU A 89 4.61 8.66 -4.88
N THR A 90 4.96 9.92 -4.65
CA THR A 90 4.85 10.98 -5.67
C THR A 90 5.66 10.63 -6.91
N GLU A 91 6.90 10.19 -6.74
CA GLU A 91 7.76 9.78 -7.87
C GLU A 91 7.25 8.50 -8.54
N LEU A 92 6.76 7.51 -7.78
CA LEU A 92 6.17 6.30 -8.36
C LEU A 92 4.91 6.62 -9.19
N CYS A 93 4.02 7.47 -8.67
CA CYS A 93 2.83 7.94 -9.37
C CYS A 93 3.16 8.75 -10.63
N TRP A 94 4.29 9.48 -10.64
CA TRP A 94 4.79 10.11 -11.87
C TRP A 94 5.12 9.07 -12.95
N GLY A 95 5.62 7.89 -12.55
CA GLY A 95 5.82 6.76 -13.45
C GLY A 95 4.49 6.23 -13.98
N ASP A 96 3.68 5.71 -13.08
CA ASP A 96 2.32 5.21 -13.34
C ASP A 96 1.60 4.91 -12.02
N VAL A 97 0.43 5.52 -11.79
CA VAL A 97 -0.36 5.31 -10.56
C VAL A 97 -1.00 3.92 -10.48
N GLY A 98 -1.42 3.34 -11.61
CA GLY A 98 -2.03 2.02 -11.65
C GLY A 98 -1.02 0.93 -11.30
N LEU A 99 0.19 1.02 -11.83
CA LEU A 99 1.28 0.12 -11.46
C LEU A 99 1.74 0.33 -10.02
N ALA A 100 1.80 1.58 -9.54
CA ALA A 100 2.12 1.87 -8.13
C ALA A 100 1.13 1.19 -7.16
N LEU A 101 -0.16 1.22 -7.48
CA LEU A 101 -1.22 0.57 -6.71
C LEU A 101 -1.29 -0.95 -6.92
N SER A 102 -0.62 -1.46 -7.95
CA SER A 102 -0.55 -2.88 -8.30
C SER A 102 0.77 -3.54 -7.87
N ILE A 103 1.52 -2.93 -6.94
CA ILE A 103 2.67 -3.60 -6.32
C ILE A 103 2.14 -4.65 -5.31
N PRO A 104 2.57 -5.93 -5.42
CA PRO A 104 2.16 -6.98 -4.49
C PRO A 104 2.39 -6.64 -3.02
N ARG A 105 1.46 -7.09 -2.16
CA ARG A 105 1.54 -7.02 -0.68
C ARG A 105 1.58 -5.58 -0.13
N GLN A 106 1.21 -4.60 -0.96
CA GLN A 106 1.01 -3.21 -0.57
C GLN A 106 -0.47 -2.85 -0.58
N GLY A 107 -0.80 -1.66 -0.06
CA GLY A 107 -2.14 -1.11 -0.11
C GLY A 107 -2.99 -1.31 1.15
N LEU A 108 -4.19 -0.74 1.11
CA LEU A 108 -5.05 -0.57 2.29
C LEU A 108 -5.48 -1.89 2.92
N GLY A 109 -5.74 -2.94 2.12
CA GLY A 109 -6.11 -4.26 2.64
C GLY A 109 -5.02 -4.85 3.54
N ASN A 110 -3.76 -4.81 3.08
CA ASN A 110 -2.62 -5.27 3.86
C ASN A 110 -2.36 -4.38 5.09
N SER A 111 -2.63 -3.07 5.01
CA SER A 111 -2.61 -2.18 6.18
C SER A 111 -3.61 -2.61 7.26
N ALA A 112 -4.83 -2.99 6.89
CA ALA A 112 -5.83 -3.48 7.84
C ALA A 112 -5.38 -4.79 8.50
N ILE A 113 -4.88 -5.75 7.73
CA ILE A 113 -4.33 -7.01 8.25
C ILE A 113 -3.21 -6.72 9.25
N ALA A 114 -2.24 -5.90 8.89
CA ALA A 114 -1.12 -5.57 9.77
C ALA A 114 -1.55 -4.84 11.06
N ALA A 115 -2.65 -4.08 11.02
CA ALA A 115 -3.14 -3.31 12.16
C ALA A 115 -3.89 -4.16 13.21
N VAL A 116 -4.63 -5.19 12.79
CA VAL A 116 -5.56 -5.91 13.69
C VAL A 116 -5.39 -7.44 13.73
N ALA A 117 -4.60 -8.04 12.83
CA ALA A 117 -4.44 -9.49 12.79
C ALA A 117 -3.71 -10.02 14.03
N ASN A 118 -4.19 -11.15 14.56
CA ASN A 118 -3.41 -11.96 15.49
C ASN A 118 -2.29 -12.73 14.76
N GLU A 119 -1.40 -13.40 15.51
CA GLU A 119 -0.25 -14.11 14.93
C GLU A 119 -0.64 -15.17 13.88
N GLN A 120 -1.67 -15.97 14.16
CA GLN A 120 -2.15 -16.99 13.23
C GLN A 120 -2.73 -16.38 11.94
N GLN A 121 -3.48 -15.28 12.08
CA GLN A 121 -4.03 -14.53 10.95
C GLN A 121 -2.91 -13.85 10.14
N LEU A 122 -1.89 -13.30 10.79
CA LEU A 122 -0.77 -12.65 10.12
C LEU A 122 0.05 -13.66 9.31
N GLN A 123 0.31 -14.84 9.87
CA GLN A 123 0.97 -15.94 9.14
C GLN A 123 0.16 -16.37 7.91
N ARG A 124 -1.17 -16.41 8.04
CA ARG A 124 -2.06 -16.83 6.95
C ARG A 124 -2.27 -15.77 5.87
N PHE A 125 -2.41 -14.50 6.24
CA PHE A 125 -2.89 -13.43 5.34
C PHE A 125 -1.86 -12.33 5.07
N GLY A 126 -0.75 -12.27 5.81
CA GLY A 126 0.23 -11.18 5.70
C GLY A 126 0.88 -11.04 4.31
N LYS A 127 0.89 -12.11 3.51
CA LYS A 127 1.48 -12.14 2.17
C LYS A 127 0.45 -12.26 1.04
N THR A 128 -0.85 -12.17 1.34
CA THR A 128 -1.90 -12.25 0.32
C THR A 128 -2.20 -10.88 -0.29
N TRP A 129 -2.74 -10.89 -1.51
CA TRP A 129 -3.44 -9.73 -2.06
C TRP A 129 -4.70 -9.46 -1.24
N ALA A 130 -4.89 -8.22 -0.79
CA ALA A 130 -6.02 -7.83 0.03
C ALA A 130 -6.63 -6.51 -0.46
N ALA A 131 -7.96 -6.46 -0.46
CA ALA A 131 -8.74 -5.28 -0.80
C ALA A 131 -9.63 -4.87 0.38
N MET A 132 -9.98 -3.59 0.45
CA MET A 132 -11.00 -3.09 1.37
C MET A 132 -12.36 -3.03 0.65
N ALA A 133 -13.18 -4.07 0.84
CA ALA A 133 -14.50 -4.17 0.23
C ALA A 133 -15.54 -3.35 1.01
N ILE A 134 -15.48 -2.01 0.92
CA ILE A 134 -16.38 -1.10 1.65
C ILE A 134 -17.56 -0.67 0.77
N THR A 135 -17.28 -0.10 -0.40
CA THR A 135 -18.28 0.52 -1.29
C THR A 135 -19.32 -0.47 -1.81
N GLU A 136 -20.59 -0.04 -1.85
CA GLU A 136 -21.72 -0.81 -2.37
C GLU A 136 -22.46 -0.03 -3.47
N PRO A 137 -23.29 -0.69 -4.30
CA PRO A 137 -24.21 0.00 -5.17
C PRO A 137 -25.08 1.01 -4.40
N GLY A 138 -24.92 2.29 -4.71
CA GLY A 138 -25.66 3.37 -4.05
C GLY A 138 -25.12 3.80 -2.68
N VAL A 139 -24.01 3.23 -2.19
CA VAL A 139 -23.37 3.60 -0.91
C VAL A 139 -21.87 3.80 -1.10
N GLY A 140 -21.45 5.07 -1.18
CA GLY A 140 -20.04 5.48 -1.32
C GLY A 140 -19.57 6.41 -0.21
N SER A 141 -19.86 7.71 -0.33
CA SER A 141 -19.42 8.73 0.64
C SER A 141 -19.99 8.53 2.06
N ASP A 142 -21.20 7.97 2.16
CA ASP A 142 -21.80 7.58 3.43
C ASP A 142 -21.59 6.08 3.70
N SER A 143 -20.35 5.71 4.02
CA SER A 143 -19.99 4.31 4.28
C SER A 143 -20.65 3.71 5.52
N ALA A 144 -21.26 4.53 6.39
CA ALA A 144 -22.05 4.03 7.51
C ALA A 144 -23.39 3.43 7.06
N ALA A 145 -23.87 3.78 5.86
CA ALA A 145 -25.12 3.30 5.30
C ALA A 145 -25.01 1.97 4.51
N ILE A 146 -23.91 1.22 4.68
CA ILE A 146 -23.74 -0.09 4.04
C ILE A 146 -24.88 -1.04 4.43
N ARG A 147 -25.27 -1.88 3.48
CA ARG A 147 -26.35 -2.87 3.62
C ARG A 147 -25.84 -4.30 3.64
N THR A 148 -24.58 -4.55 3.27
CA THR A 148 -23.96 -5.86 3.45
C THR A 148 -24.07 -6.27 4.91
N THR A 149 -24.67 -7.43 5.16
CA THR A 149 -24.86 -7.98 6.50
C THR A 149 -23.88 -9.11 6.76
N ALA A 150 -23.53 -9.31 8.03
CA ALA A 150 -22.77 -10.45 8.52
C ALA A 150 -23.53 -11.06 9.70
N THR A 151 -24.20 -12.19 9.48
CA THR A 151 -24.95 -12.91 10.52
C THR A 151 -24.11 -14.06 11.04
N LYS A 152 -23.89 -14.13 12.36
CA LYS A 152 -23.16 -15.24 12.99
C LYS A 152 -24.00 -16.52 12.94
N ASP A 153 -23.40 -17.61 12.46
CA ASP A 153 -23.98 -18.95 12.41
C ASP A 153 -22.95 -19.96 12.92
N GLY A 154 -23.07 -20.36 14.20
CA GLY A 154 -22.09 -21.18 14.90
C GLY A 154 -20.70 -20.54 14.94
N ASP A 155 -19.74 -21.20 14.28
CA ASP A 155 -18.33 -20.80 14.16
C ASP A 155 -18.03 -19.98 12.90
N HIS A 156 -19.06 -19.59 12.14
CA HIS A 156 -18.93 -18.88 10.87
C HIS A 156 -19.81 -17.63 10.81
N TYR A 157 -19.61 -16.82 9.77
CA TYR A 157 -20.50 -15.71 9.43
C TYR A 157 -21.06 -15.93 8.03
N ILE A 158 -22.38 -15.75 7.89
CA ILE A 158 -23.04 -15.66 6.59
C ILE A 158 -23.01 -14.19 6.18
N ILE A 159 -22.29 -13.90 5.09
CA ILE A 159 -22.16 -12.55 4.53
C ILE A 159 -23.11 -12.42 3.35
N ASN A 160 -24.01 -11.44 3.38
CA ASN A 160 -24.96 -11.17 2.30
C ASN A 160 -24.92 -9.70 1.90
N GLY A 161 -24.63 -9.43 0.62
CA GLY A 161 -24.55 -8.08 0.08
C GLY A 161 -23.84 -8.06 -1.27
N GLU A 162 -23.63 -6.85 -1.78
CA GLU A 162 -22.91 -6.60 -3.03
C GLU A 162 -21.87 -5.50 -2.80
N LYS A 163 -20.73 -5.63 -3.47
CA LYS A 163 -19.63 -4.65 -3.45
C LYS A 163 -19.27 -4.29 -4.88
N ILE A 164 -18.80 -3.06 -5.07
CA ILE A 164 -18.38 -2.55 -6.36
C ILE A 164 -17.11 -1.70 -6.20
N TYR A 165 -16.29 -1.71 -7.25
CA TYR A 165 -14.95 -1.11 -7.41
C TYR A 165 -13.76 -1.88 -6.81
#